data_AF-A0A350CLC4-F1
#
_entry.id   AF-A0A350CLC4-F1
#
_cell.length_a   1.000
_cell.length_b   1.000
_cell.length_c   1.000
_cell.angle_alpha   90.00
_cell.angle_beta   90.00
_cell.angle_gamma   90.00
#
_symmetry.space_group_name_H-M   'P 1'
#
loop_
_entity.id
_entity.type
_entity.pdbx_description
1 polymer ?
#
loop_
_entity_poly.entity_id
_entity_poly.type
_entity_poly.pdbx_seq_one_letter_code
_entity_poly.pdbx_strand_id
1 'polypeptide(L)'
;LALKEAGAVREVVGMGRSPEAMARALELGIVDAVAESAAQAMAGADLVLLAAPVAQTGPILASLLPYLEPGTVITDAGSTKCDVVASARA
;
A
#
# COMPACT_ATOMS: atom_id res chain seq x y z
N LEU A 1 0.51 -11.93 -6.02
CA LEU A 1 0.34 -13.33 -5.53
C LEU A 1 1.46 -13.76 -4.59
N ALA A 2 2.73 -13.43 -4.83
CA ALA A 2 3.88 -13.86 -4.02
C ALA A 2 3.68 -13.92 -2.49
N LEU A 3 3.14 -12.87 -1.85
CA LEU A 3 2.91 -12.88 -0.39
C LEU A 3 1.90 -13.95 0.06
N LYS A 4 0.84 -14.15 -0.74
CA LYS A 4 -0.18 -15.18 -0.49
C LYS A 4 0.39 -16.58 -0.73
N GLU A 5 1.13 -16.76 -1.83
CA GLU A 5 1.79 -18.03 -2.16
C GLU A 5 2.83 -18.44 -1.11
N ALA A 6 3.52 -17.46 -0.52
CA ALA A 6 4.45 -17.68 0.58
C ALA A 6 3.78 -17.91 1.95
N GLY A 7 2.45 -17.75 2.05
CA GLY A 7 1.73 -17.81 3.34
C GLY A 7 2.18 -16.74 4.33
N ALA A 8 2.74 -15.63 3.85
CA ALA A 8 3.39 -14.62 4.69
C ALA A 8 2.41 -13.59 5.28
N VAL A 9 1.21 -13.50 4.72
CA VAL A 9 0.16 -12.56 5.12
C VAL A 9 -1.17 -13.28 5.28
N ARG A 10 -1.97 -12.81 6.23
CA ARG A 10 -3.34 -13.32 6.46
C ARG A 10 -4.35 -12.68 5.51
N GLU A 11 -4.13 -11.42 5.16
CA GLU A 11 -5.04 -10.61 4.36
C GLU A 11 -4.24 -9.59 3.53
N VAL A 12 -4.73 -9.30 2.33
CA VAL A 12 -4.21 -8.25 1.44
C VAL A 12 -5.33 -7.28 1.10
N VAL A 13 -5.23 -6.05 1.61
CA VAL A 13 -6.15 -4.96 1.28
C VAL A 13 -5.57 -4.10 0.15
N GLY A 14 -6.32 -3.95 -0.94
CA GLY A 14 -5.94 -3.15 -2.10
C GLY A 14 -6.47 -1.72 -2.02
N MET A 15 -5.64 -0.76 -2.43
CA MET A 15 -6.05 0.62 -2.67
C MET A 15 -5.42 1.14 -3.95
N GLY A 16 -6.21 1.78 -4.79
CA GLY A 16 -5.72 2.36 -6.03
C GLY A 16 -6.71 3.36 -6.63
N ARG A 17 -6.20 4.20 -7.54
CA ARG A 17 -6.99 5.26 -8.19
C ARG A 17 -7.99 4.75 -9.24
N SER A 18 -7.79 3.54 -9.76
CA SER A 18 -8.66 2.94 -10.78
C SER A 18 -9.60 1.93 -10.13
N PRO A 19 -10.91 2.24 -10.04
CA PRO A 19 -11.91 1.30 -9.53
C PRO A 19 -11.95 0.00 -10.34
N GLU A 20 -11.79 0.09 -11.66
CA GLU A 20 -11.75 -1.07 -12.56
C GLU A 20 -10.58 -1.99 -12.24
N ALA A 21 -9.38 -1.42 -12.03
CA ALA A 21 -8.21 -2.22 -11.67
C ALA A 21 -8.35 -2.88 -10.29
N MET A 22 -8.98 -2.20 -9.33
CA MET A 22 -9.24 -2.76 -7.99
C MET A 22 -10.30 -3.86 -8.03
N ALA A 23 -11.40 -3.66 -8.75
CA ALA A 23 -12.41 -4.69 -8.97
C ALA A 23 -11.78 -5.92 -9.64
N ARG A 24 -10.95 -5.72 -10.65
CA ARG A 24 -10.25 -6.81 -11.31
C ARG A 24 -9.25 -7.53 -10.39
N ALA A 25 -8.53 -6.80 -9.55
CA ALA A 25 -7.61 -7.39 -8.58
C ALA A 25 -8.35 -8.25 -7.55
N LEU A 26 -9.55 -7.83 -7.13
CA LEU A 26 -10.42 -8.59 -6.25
C LEU A 26 -10.94 -9.86 -6.93
N GLU A 27 -11.47 -9.76 -8.15
CA GLU A 27 -11.93 -10.91 -8.96
C GLU A 27 -10.83 -11.97 -9.15
N LEU A 28 -9.58 -11.51 -9.34
CA LEU A 28 -8.41 -12.38 -9.53
C LEU A 28 -7.84 -12.91 -8.21
N GLY A 29 -8.40 -12.53 -7.06
CA GLY A 29 -7.89 -12.93 -5.75
C GLY A 29 -6.50 -12.37 -5.41
N ILE A 30 -6.05 -11.33 -6.12
CA ILE A 30 -4.77 -10.65 -5.84
C ILE A 30 -4.86 -9.93 -4.50
N VAL A 31 -6.01 -9.30 -4.25
CA VAL A 31 -6.39 -8.68 -2.98
C VAL A 31 -7.61 -9.40 -2.43
N ASP A 32 -7.77 -9.40 -1.11
CA ASP A 32 -8.92 -9.99 -0.41
C ASP A 32 -10.05 -8.95 -0.21
N ALA A 33 -9.68 -7.67 -0.11
CA ALA A 33 -10.60 -6.55 0.01
C ALA A 33 -10.07 -5.32 -0.73
N VAL A 34 -10.96 -4.37 -1.04
CA VAL A 34 -10.62 -3.07 -1.60
C VAL A 34 -11.01 -1.98 -0.60
N ALA A 35 -10.07 -1.12 -0.26
CA ALA A 35 -10.31 0.04 0.59
C ALA A 35 -10.61 1.30 -0.25
N GLU A 36 -11.59 2.08 0.18
CA GLU A 36 -12.02 3.31 -0.51
C GLU A 36 -11.33 4.56 0.05
N SER A 37 -10.65 4.45 1.19
CA SER A 37 -9.97 5.58 1.84
C SER A 37 -8.73 5.13 2.61
N ALA A 38 -7.75 6.03 2.74
CA ALA A 38 -6.50 5.77 3.47
C ALA A 38 -6.78 5.26 4.89
N ALA A 39 -7.79 5.82 5.57
CA ALA A 39 -8.24 5.36 6.88
C ALA A 39 -8.62 3.87 6.89
N GLN A 40 -9.40 3.42 5.90
CA GLN A 40 -9.80 2.02 5.79
C GLN A 40 -8.62 1.11 5.44
N ALA A 41 -7.73 1.52 4.53
CA ALA A 41 -6.57 0.71 4.15
C ALA A 41 -5.56 0.54 5.29
N MET A 42 -5.48 1.52 6.19
CA MET A 42 -4.51 1.54 7.28
C MET A 42 -5.02 0.88 8.57
N ALA A 43 -6.33 0.68 8.71
CA ALA A 43 -6.93 0.10 9.92
C ALA A 43 -6.37 -1.31 10.19
N GLY A 44 -5.53 -1.45 11.22
CA GLY A 44 -4.86 -2.71 11.56
C GLY A 44 -3.79 -3.18 10.56
N ALA A 45 -3.25 -2.29 9.73
CA ALA A 45 -2.21 -2.64 8.76
C ALA A 45 -0.83 -2.81 9.43
N ASP A 46 -0.33 -4.05 9.46
CA ASP A 46 1.03 -4.36 9.93
C ASP A 46 2.11 -3.92 8.91
N LEU A 47 1.79 -3.96 7.61
CA LEU A 47 2.70 -3.69 6.51
C LEU A 47 2.00 -2.94 5.37
N VAL A 48 2.66 -1.90 4.86
CA VAL A 48 2.24 -1.14 3.69
C VAL A 48 3.30 -1.22 2.59
N LEU A 49 2.90 -1.67 1.40
CA LEU A 49 3.74 -1.68 0.20
C LEU A 49 3.29 -0.59 -0.78
N LEU A 50 4.15 0.40 -0.99
CA LEU A 50 3.94 1.44 -2.00
C LEU A 50 4.34 0.92 -3.40
N ALA A 51 3.33 0.55 -4.18
CA ALA A 51 3.47 0.08 -5.57
C ALA A 51 2.97 1.11 -6.61
N ALA A 52 2.97 2.39 -6.25
CA ALA A 52 2.62 3.50 -7.14
C ALA A 52 3.88 4.05 -7.85
N PRO A 53 3.73 4.87 -8.93
CA PRO A 53 4.87 5.57 -9.53
C PRO A 53 5.64 6.40 -8.48
N VAL A 54 6.97 6.44 -8.56
CA VAL A 54 7.83 7.06 -7.53
C VAL A 54 7.47 8.51 -7.23
N ALA A 55 7.05 9.28 -8.25
CA ALA A 55 6.60 10.66 -8.09
C ALA A 55 5.40 10.83 -7.13
N GLN A 56 4.69 9.75 -6.81
CA GLN A 56 3.55 9.75 -5.90
C GLN A 56 3.91 9.34 -4.47
N THR A 57 5.15 8.93 -4.20
CA THR A 57 5.56 8.46 -2.87
C THR A 57 5.31 9.50 -1.78
N GLY A 58 5.76 10.75 -1.96
CA GLY A 58 5.56 11.82 -0.99
C GLY A 58 4.08 12.09 -0.68
N PRO A 59 3.24 12.40 -1.68
CA PRO A 59 1.80 12.60 -1.48
C PRO A 59 1.10 11.41 -0.80
N ILE A 60 1.46 10.18 -1.17
CA ILE A 60 0.89 8.98 -0.55
C ILE A 60 1.30 8.91 0.93
N LEU A 61 2.59 9.01 1.24
CA LEU A 61 3.06 8.99 2.63
C LEU A 61 2.37 10.06 3.48
N ALA A 62 2.24 11.29 2.96
CA ALA A 62 1.53 12.37 3.64
C ALA A 62 0.06 12.03 3.94
N SER A 63 -0.62 11.34 3.02
CA SER A 63 -2.02 10.90 3.22
C SER A 63 -2.18 9.74 4.21
N LEU A 64 -1.13 8.93 4.41
CA LEU A 64 -1.15 7.79 5.34
C LEU A 64 -0.77 8.21 6.77
N LEU A 65 0.04 9.27 6.92
CA LEU A 65 0.54 9.77 8.22
C LEU A 65 -0.52 9.83 9.33
N PRO A 66 -1.75 10.33 9.12
CA PRO A 66 -2.75 10.44 10.18
C PRO A 66 -3.27 9.11 10.72
N TYR A 67 -3.02 8.00 10.01
CA TYR A 67 -3.59 6.68 10.30
C TYR A 67 -2.53 5.64 10.66
N LEU A 68 -1.26 6.05 10.86
CA LEU A 68 -0.19 5.13 11.21
C LEU A 68 -0.35 4.63 12.65
N GLU A 69 -0.32 3.32 12.80
CA GLU A 69 -0.30 2.65 14.09
C GLU A 69 1.15 2.33 14.51
N PRO A 70 1.45 2.28 15.81
CA PRO A 70 2.76 1.84 16.28
C PRO A 70 3.10 0.44 15.76
N GLY A 71 4.24 0.31 15.09
CA GLY A 71 4.72 -0.95 14.53
C GLY A 71 4.38 -1.19 13.06
N THR A 72 3.56 -0.34 12.44
CA THR A 72 3.32 -0.41 10.98
C THR A 72 4.62 -0.20 10.21
N VAL A 73 4.98 -1.17 9.36
CA VAL A 73 6.13 -1.09 8.47
C VAL A 73 5.69 -0.55 7.11
N ILE A 74 6.40 0.43 6.56
CA ILE A 74 6.18 0.92 5.19
C ILE A 74 7.40 0.62 4.34
N THR A 75 7.17 0.09 3.14
CA THR A 75 8.22 -0.17 2.14
C THR A 75 7.73 0.19 0.74
N ASP A 76 8.65 0.32 -0.22
CA ASP A 76 8.34 0.70 -1.60
C ASP A 76 8.92 -0.27 -2.64
N ALA A 77 8.29 -0.32 -3.82
CA ALA A 77 8.79 -1.02 -5.00
C ALA A 77 9.30 -0.07 -6.10
N GLY A 78 9.53 1.20 -5.77
CA GLY A 78 9.96 2.24 -6.69
C GLY A 78 11.39 2.04 -7.23
N SER A 79 11.65 2.52 -8.43
CA SER A 79 12.96 2.31 -9.10
C SER A 79 14.05 3.30 -8.68
N THR A 80 13.70 4.46 -8.11
CA THR A 80 14.67 5.50 -7.68
C THR A 80 14.66 5.65 -6.16
N LYS A 81 15.60 4.97 -5.49
CA LYS A 81 15.62 4.86 -4.01
C LYS A 81 15.93 6.19 -3.30
N CYS A 82 16.79 7.03 -3.87
CA CYS A 82 17.15 8.32 -3.24
C CYS A 82 15.93 9.24 -3.12
N ASP A 83 15.09 9.30 -4.16
CA ASP A 83 13.88 10.14 -4.16
C ASP A 83 12.83 9.63 -3.16
N VAL A 84 12.70 8.30 -3.05
CA VAL A 84 11.83 7.66 -2.05
C VAL A 84 12.29 7.99 -0.64
N VAL A 85 13.58 7.82 -0.33
CA VAL A 85 14.12 8.11 1.00
C VAL A 85 13.98 9.59 1.34
N ALA A 86 14.23 10.49 0.38
CA ALA A 86 14.01 11.92 0.57
C ALA A 86 12.54 12.23 0.90
N SER A 87 11.61 11.63 0.16
CA SER A 87 10.17 11.81 0.39
C SER A 87 9.71 11.29 1.76
N ALA A 88 10.32 10.21 2.26
CA ALA A 88 9.96 9.63 3.56
C ALA A 88 10.54 10.39 4.77
N ARG A 89 11.56 11.24 4.55
CA ARG A 89 12.20 12.04 5.61
C ARG A 89 11.70 13.49 5.69
N ALA A 90 10.94 13.93 4.69
CA ALA A 90 10.36 15.26 4.61
C ALA A 90 9.16 15.41 5.56
#